data_AF-A0A2P4Q8L9-F1
#
_entry.id   AF-A0A2P4Q8L9-F1
#
_cell.length_a   1.000
_cell.length_b   1.000
_cell.length_c   1.000
_cell.angle_alpha   90.00
_cell.angle_beta   90.00
_cell.angle_gamma   90.00
#
_symmetry.space_group_name_H-M   'P 1'
#
loop_
_entity.id
_entity.type
_entity.pdbx_description
1 polymer ?
#
loop_
_entity_poly.entity_id
_entity_poly.type
_entity_poly.pdbx_seq_one_letter_code
_entity_poly.pdbx_strand_id
1 'polypeptide(L)'
;MFIDIRTSLFAIYLFLAGDSSALSNWSYADNPSIAILIVLFSLLVVVYLMNLLIGLLNNAIEEDNNRVSYLIQKAEILAEIELFYLLPHQRRWQEWFPEVIHYYADADKTRIEIERLIKEGEWDNREFIKMQEKLLEELQIKHNPIDNKVILEKLSALEKLEKLEKIDEKLEKLDKLEKLEKSYCENLDKLKKLDEIEKLLKEIQAK
;
A
#
# COMPACT_ATOMS: atom_id res chain seq x y z
N MET A 1 34.60 -26.99 -1.01
CA MET A 1 33.45 -26.19 -0.52
C MET A 1 32.19 -27.01 -0.23
N PHE A 2 32.02 -28.22 -0.77
CA PHE A 2 30.84 -29.08 -0.50
C PHE A 2 31.09 -30.09 0.63
N ILE A 3 31.49 -29.61 1.81
CA ILE A 3 31.79 -30.48 2.97
C ILE A 3 30.63 -30.48 3.97
N ASP A 4 30.07 -29.30 4.23
CA ASP A 4 28.94 -29.11 5.12
C ASP A 4 27.79 -28.44 4.36
N ILE A 5 26.56 -28.54 4.88
CA ILE A 5 25.38 -27.91 4.26
C ILE A 5 25.58 -26.39 4.12
N ARG A 6 26.15 -25.73 5.14
CA ARG A 6 26.40 -24.28 5.13
C ARG A 6 27.37 -23.87 4.02
N THR A 7 28.48 -24.58 3.91
CA THR A 7 29.52 -24.31 2.91
C THR A 7 29.04 -24.69 1.50
N SER A 8 28.20 -25.71 1.39
CA SER A 8 27.54 -26.12 0.15
C SER A 8 26.54 -25.08 -0.36
N LEU A 9 25.71 -24.50 0.52
CA LEU A 9 24.78 -23.43 0.12
C LEU A 9 25.54 -22.19 -0.37
N PHE A 10 26.61 -21.81 0.32
CA PHE A 10 27.46 -20.71 -0.10
C PHE A 10 28.14 -20.99 -1.46
N ALA A 11 28.58 -22.23 -1.68
CA ALA A 11 29.14 -22.67 -2.96
C ALA A 11 28.13 -22.55 -4.11
N ILE A 12 26.86 -22.93 -3.88
CA ILE A 12 25.78 -22.78 -4.87
C ILE A 12 25.53 -21.31 -5.18
N TYR A 13 25.52 -20.44 -4.17
CA TYR A 13 25.36 -18.99 -4.37
C TYR A 13 26.51 -18.39 -5.21
N LEU A 14 27.76 -18.73 -4.90
CA LEU A 14 28.92 -18.32 -5.70
C LEU A 14 28.81 -18.79 -7.14
N PHE A 15 28.37 -20.04 -7.33
CA PHE A 15 28.17 -20.59 -8.67
C PHE A 15 27.04 -19.89 -9.44
N LEU A 16 25.95 -19.52 -8.77
CA LEU A 16 24.87 -18.71 -9.34
C LEU A 16 25.35 -17.32 -9.79
N ALA A 17 26.28 -16.73 -9.05
CA ALA A 17 26.94 -15.46 -9.38
C ALA A 17 28.02 -15.58 -10.48
N GLY A 18 28.27 -16.81 -10.98
CA GLY A 18 29.26 -17.08 -12.03
C GLY A 18 30.67 -17.35 -11.53
N ASP A 19 30.88 -17.47 -10.22
CA ASP A 19 32.18 -17.81 -9.64
C ASP A 19 32.41 -19.34 -9.63
N SER A 20 33.32 -19.80 -10.48
CA SER A 20 33.70 -21.20 -10.59
C SER A 20 34.66 -21.68 -9.48
N SER A 21 35.13 -20.78 -8.60
CA SER A 21 36.02 -21.14 -7.48
C SER A 21 35.39 -22.18 -6.54
N ALA A 22 34.05 -22.22 -6.47
CA ALA A 22 33.28 -23.21 -5.73
C ALA A 22 33.56 -24.66 -6.17
N LEU A 23 33.94 -24.85 -7.44
CA LEU A 23 34.14 -26.14 -8.09
C LEU A 23 35.62 -26.50 -8.26
N SER A 24 36.57 -25.62 -7.89
CA SER A 24 38.00 -25.81 -8.14
C SER A 24 38.59 -27.09 -7.55
N ASN A 25 38.01 -27.58 -6.45
CA ASN A 25 38.50 -28.76 -5.74
C ASN A 25 38.00 -30.09 -6.33
N TRP A 26 37.14 -30.05 -7.36
CA TRP A 26 36.52 -31.23 -7.95
C TRP A 26 37.03 -31.42 -9.38
N SER A 27 37.83 -32.47 -9.60
CA SER A 27 38.27 -32.88 -10.94
C SER A 27 37.10 -33.45 -11.72
N TYR A 28 36.78 -32.81 -12.86
CA TYR A 28 35.70 -33.23 -13.76
C TYR A 28 35.95 -34.59 -14.43
N ALA A 29 37.23 -34.99 -14.52
CA ALA A 29 37.64 -36.23 -15.18
C ALA A 29 37.31 -37.48 -14.37
N ASP A 30 37.29 -37.37 -13.04
CA ASP A 30 37.20 -38.52 -12.14
C ASP A 30 35.73 -38.89 -11.81
N ASN A 31 34.77 -37.99 -12.06
CA ASN A 31 33.37 -38.15 -11.64
C ASN A 31 32.38 -37.64 -12.70
N PRO A 32 31.92 -38.49 -13.63
CA PRO A 32 31.02 -38.07 -14.72
C PRO A 32 29.68 -37.53 -14.21
N SER A 33 29.19 -38.03 -13.07
CA SER A 33 27.93 -37.56 -12.47
C SER A 33 27.96 -36.09 -12.04
N ILE A 34 29.11 -35.62 -11.51
CA ILE A 34 29.28 -34.22 -11.10
C ILE A 34 29.31 -33.32 -12.34
N ALA A 35 29.99 -33.76 -13.41
CA ALA A 35 30.01 -33.02 -14.66
C ALA A 35 28.60 -32.86 -15.26
N ILE A 36 27.79 -33.93 -15.26
CA ILE A 36 26.39 -33.87 -15.73
C ILE A 36 25.56 -32.90 -14.88
N LEU A 37 25.68 -32.95 -13.55
CA LEU A 37 24.94 -32.08 -12.65
C LEU A 37 25.27 -30.60 -12.86
N ILE A 38 26.56 -30.28 -13.07
CA ILE A 38 27.03 -28.92 -13.33
C ILE A 38 26.46 -28.40 -14.64
N VAL A 39 26.53 -29.18 -15.72
CA VAL A 39 25.97 -28.78 -17.03
C VAL A 39 24.47 -28.54 -16.93
N LEU A 40 23.73 -29.44 -16.27
CA LEU A 40 22.29 -29.29 -16.08
C LEU A 40 21.95 -28.06 -15.23
N PHE A 41 22.68 -27.84 -14.14
CA PHE A 41 22.47 -26.68 -13.27
C PHE A 41 22.78 -25.37 -14.00
N SER A 42 23.89 -25.29 -14.73
CA SER A 42 24.24 -24.12 -15.54
C SER A 42 23.18 -23.83 -16.60
N LEU A 43 22.67 -24.87 -17.27
CA LEU A 43 21.60 -24.71 -18.25
C LEU A 43 20.32 -24.17 -17.59
N LEU A 44 19.95 -24.68 -16.41
CA LEU A 44 18.79 -24.20 -15.67
C LEU A 44 18.96 -22.72 -15.27
N VAL A 45 20.11 -22.35 -14.72
CA VAL A 45 20.36 -20.96 -14.29
C VAL A 45 20.30 -20.00 -15.49
N VAL A 46 21.02 -20.31 -16.57
CA VAL A 46 21.12 -19.41 -17.73
C VAL A 46 19.80 -19.36 -18.50
N VAL A 47 19.17 -20.50 -18.77
CA VAL A 47 17.97 -20.56 -19.63
C VAL A 47 16.71 -20.21 -18.87
N TYR A 48 16.56 -20.67 -17.63
CA TYR A 48 15.32 -20.48 -16.88
C TYR A 48 15.41 -19.29 -15.93
N LEU A 49 16.37 -19.30 -15.01
CA LEU A 49 16.36 -18.37 -13.88
C LEU A 49 16.70 -16.93 -14.32
N MET A 50 17.74 -16.74 -15.13
CA MET A 50 18.13 -15.42 -15.63
C MET A 50 17.09 -14.81 -16.56
N ASN A 51 16.54 -15.61 -17.48
CA ASN A 51 15.51 -15.13 -18.41
C ASN A 51 14.20 -14.80 -17.68
N LEU A 52 13.80 -15.61 -16.71
CA LEU A 52 12.64 -15.32 -15.87
C LEU A 52 12.86 -14.03 -15.07
N LEU A 53 14.02 -13.88 -14.43
CA LEU A 53 14.36 -12.71 -13.64
C LEU A 53 14.36 -11.44 -14.50
N ILE A 54 14.98 -11.47 -15.69
CA ILE A 54 14.99 -10.36 -16.64
C ILE A 54 13.56 -10.03 -17.10
N GLY A 55 12.73 -11.03 -17.38
CA GLY A 55 11.33 -10.81 -17.79
C GLY A 55 10.49 -10.16 -16.69
N LEU A 56 10.61 -10.64 -15.46
CA LEU A 56 9.92 -10.05 -14.30
C LEU A 56 10.42 -8.63 -14.01
N LEU A 57 11.73 -8.42 -14.07
CA LEU A 57 12.34 -7.12 -13.85
C LEU A 57 11.91 -6.11 -14.93
N ASN A 58 11.88 -6.53 -16.20
CA ASN A 58 11.42 -5.69 -17.30
C ASN A 58 9.96 -5.27 -17.11
N ASN A 59 9.08 -6.20 -16.70
CA ASN A 59 7.68 -5.90 -16.44
C ASN A 59 7.51 -4.87 -15.30
N ALA A 60 8.25 -5.04 -14.19
CA ALA A 60 8.22 -4.09 -13.08
C ALA A 60 8.78 -2.70 -13.47
N ILE A 61 9.86 -2.67 -14.26
CA ILE A 61 10.42 -1.42 -14.78
C ILE A 61 9.43 -0.72 -15.72
N GLU A 62 8.71 -1.46 -16.56
CA GLU A 62 7.75 -0.88 -17.49
C GLU A 62 6.57 -0.22 -16.77
N GLU A 63 6.09 -0.82 -15.67
CA GLU A 63 5.06 -0.25 -14.80
C GLU A 63 5.52 1.05 -14.10
N ASP A 64 6.77 1.05 -13.59
CA ASP A 64 7.31 2.17 -12.81
C ASP A 64 8.02 3.26 -13.63
N ASN A 65 8.30 3.04 -14.93
CA ASN A 65 8.93 4.03 -15.81
C ASN A 65 7.92 5.11 -16.26
N ASN A 66 7.27 5.74 -15.28
CA ASN A 66 6.33 6.81 -15.49
C ASN A 66 6.99 8.15 -15.18
N ARG A 67 7.07 9.01 -16.21
CA ARG A 67 7.55 10.40 -16.08
C ARG A 67 6.76 11.18 -15.03
N VAL A 68 5.48 10.88 -14.85
CA VAL A 68 4.63 11.51 -13.84
C VAL A 68 5.09 11.15 -12.43
N SER A 69 5.33 9.86 -12.15
CA SER A 69 5.85 9.40 -10.86
C SER A 69 7.20 10.04 -10.53
N TYR A 70 8.09 10.20 -11.52
CA TYR A 70 9.35 10.93 -11.34
C TYR A 70 9.13 12.40 -10.93
N LEU A 71 8.20 13.10 -11.58
CA LEU A 71 7.90 14.50 -11.26
C LEU A 71 7.27 14.64 -9.87
N ILE A 72 6.39 13.71 -9.49
CA ILE A 72 5.77 13.67 -8.15
C ILE A 72 6.84 13.49 -7.08
N GLN A 73 7.70 12.46 -7.21
CA GLN A 73 8.79 12.22 -6.26
C GLN A 73 9.74 13.41 -6.17
N LYS A 74 10.04 14.03 -7.31
CA LYS A 74 10.87 15.25 -7.35
C LYS A 74 10.22 16.40 -6.58
N ALA A 75 8.90 16.60 -6.72
CA ALA A 75 8.17 17.63 -5.99
C ALA A 75 8.12 17.34 -4.48
N GLU A 76 7.93 16.08 -4.10
CA GLU A 76 7.94 15.64 -2.70
C GLU A 76 9.30 15.90 -2.03
N ILE A 77 10.39 15.51 -2.70
CA ILE A 77 11.75 15.77 -2.21
C ILE A 77 12.02 17.28 -2.11
N LEU A 78 11.56 18.08 -3.07
CA LEU A 78 11.70 19.54 -3.01
C LEU A 78 10.94 20.13 -1.81
N ALA A 79 9.70 19.70 -1.58
CA ALA A 79 8.92 20.14 -0.43
C ALA A 79 9.57 19.74 0.91
N GLU A 80 10.19 18.55 0.97
CA GLU A 80 10.94 18.10 2.14
C GLU A 80 12.17 18.98 2.40
N ILE A 81 12.95 19.27 1.35
CA ILE A 81 14.10 20.17 1.42
C ILE A 81 13.66 21.56 1.89
N GLU A 82 12.57 22.10 1.33
CA GLU A 82 12.02 23.39 1.70
C GLU A 82 11.61 23.45 3.17
N LEU A 83 10.94 22.41 3.65
CA LEU A 83 10.40 22.39 5.01
C LEU A 83 11.49 22.20 6.07
N PHE A 84 12.47 21.30 5.83
CA PHE A 84 13.43 20.88 6.85
C PHE A 84 14.82 21.52 6.73
N TYR A 85 15.24 21.93 5.53
CA TYR A 85 16.63 22.33 5.29
C TYR A 85 16.81 23.82 4.95
N LEU A 86 15.74 24.57 4.68
CA LEU A 86 15.83 25.98 4.27
C LEU A 86 15.37 26.98 5.34
N LEU A 87 16.12 28.08 5.46
CA LEU A 87 15.76 29.19 6.34
C LEU A 87 14.55 29.97 5.78
N PRO A 88 13.74 30.64 6.63
CA PRO A 88 12.56 31.39 6.19
C PRO A 88 12.84 32.46 5.11
N HIS A 89 14.04 33.03 5.08
CA HIS A 89 14.39 34.02 4.06
C HIS A 89 14.73 33.38 2.71
N GLN A 90 15.26 32.16 2.68
CA GLN A 90 15.62 31.44 1.44
C GLN A 90 14.35 30.98 0.71
N ARG A 91 13.34 30.53 1.46
CA ARG A 91 12.02 30.15 0.91
C ARG A 91 11.24 31.29 0.27
N ARG A 92 11.54 32.53 0.62
CA ARG A 92 10.88 33.72 0.05
C ARG A 92 11.56 34.24 -1.21
N TRP A 93 12.62 33.56 -1.67
CA TRP A 93 13.35 34.00 -2.84
C TRP A 93 12.69 33.47 -4.12
N GLN A 94 11.94 34.33 -4.80
CA GLN A 94 11.13 33.98 -5.98
C GLN A 94 11.96 33.38 -7.14
N GLU A 95 13.23 33.77 -7.28
CA GLU A 95 14.12 33.19 -8.30
C GLU A 95 14.38 31.69 -8.08
N TRP A 96 14.40 31.23 -6.82
CA TRP A 96 14.70 29.83 -6.48
C TRP A 96 13.44 29.01 -6.21
N PHE A 97 12.38 29.67 -5.72
CA PHE A 97 11.08 29.07 -5.42
C PHE A 97 9.98 29.88 -6.11
N PRO A 98 9.73 29.61 -7.41
CA PRO A 98 8.64 30.27 -8.12
C PRO A 98 7.30 29.78 -7.57
N GLU A 99 6.32 30.68 -7.54
CA GLU A 99 4.95 30.37 -7.09
C GLU A 99 4.25 29.38 -8.04
N VAL A 100 4.66 29.31 -9.31
CA VAL A 100 4.06 28.47 -10.34
C VAL A 100 5.14 27.76 -11.15
N ILE A 101 4.96 26.46 -11.40
CA ILE A 101 5.83 25.66 -12.26
C ILE A 101 5.12 25.43 -13.60
N HIS A 102 5.76 25.85 -14.70
CA HIS A 102 5.24 25.61 -16.04
C HIS A 102 5.60 24.20 -16.51
N TYR A 103 4.60 23.42 -16.88
CA TYR A 103 4.78 22.10 -17.49
C TYR A 103 4.13 22.07 -18.88
N TYR A 104 4.87 21.59 -19.87
CA TYR A 104 4.35 21.37 -21.21
C TYR A 104 3.59 20.06 -21.25
N ALA A 105 2.29 20.13 -21.51
CA ALA A 105 1.43 18.99 -21.74
C ALA A 105 0.87 19.01 -23.16
N ASP A 106 0.70 17.83 -23.74
CA ASP A 106 0.06 17.66 -25.04
C ASP A 106 -1.46 17.83 -24.89
N ALA A 107 -2.03 18.77 -25.65
CA ALA A 107 -3.43 19.15 -25.50
C ALA A 107 -4.41 17.99 -25.76
N ASP A 108 -4.11 17.10 -26.70
CA ASP A 108 -4.98 15.98 -27.04
C ASP A 108 -4.91 14.89 -25.98
N LYS A 109 -3.70 14.57 -25.50
CA LYS A 109 -3.53 13.63 -24.37
C LYS A 109 -4.20 14.14 -23.10
N THR A 110 -4.03 15.44 -22.80
CA THR A 110 -4.66 16.07 -21.65
C THR A 110 -6.18 16.04 -21.77
N ARG A 111 -6.74 16.26 -22.96
CA ARG A 111 -8.20 16.16 -23.17
C ARG A 111 -8.73 14.77 -22.84
N ILE A 112 -8.11 13.72 -23.38
CA ILE A 112 -8.52 12.32 -23.17
C ILE A 112 -8.49 11.98 -21.67
N GLU A 113 -7.42 12.39 -20.98
CA GLU A 113 -7.23 12.06 -19.57
C GLU A 113 -8.22 12.80 -18.67
N ILE A 114 -8.50 14.08 -18.94
CA ILE A 114 -9.51 14.83 -18.18
C ILE A 114 -10.90 14.22 -18.38
N GLU A 115 -11.26 13.81 -19.60
CA GLU A 115 -12.53 13.11 -19.84
C GLU A 115 -12.62 11.77 -19.09
N ARG A 116 -11.51 11.04 -18.98
CA ARG A 116 -11.42 9.80 -18.18
C ARG A 116 -11.66 10.09 -16.70
N LEU A 117 -10.94 11.06 -16.13
CA LEU A 117 -11.07 11.46 -14.72
C LEU A 117 -12.50 11.92 -14.38
N ILE A 118 -13.15 12.65 -15.28
CA ILE A 118 -14.54 13.08 -15.11
C ILE A 118 -15.50 11.88 -15.10
N LYS A 119 -15.29 10.89 -15.98
CA LYS A 119 -16.13 9.67 -16.05
C LYS A 119 -15.94 8.78 -14.83
N GLU A 120 -14.72 8.67 -14.33
CA GLU A 120 -14.37 7.84 -13.17
C GLU A 120 -14.71 8.55 -11.83
N GLY A 121 -15.03 9.84 -11.86
CA GLY A 121 -15.35 10.64 -10.68
C GLY A 121 -14.13 11.07 -9.86
N GLU A 122 -12.92 10.88 -10.41
CA GLU A 122 -11.63 11.25 -9.79
C GLU A 122 -11.25 12.73 -10.03
N TRP A 123 -12.03 13.44 -10.85
CA TRP A 123 -11.83 14.86 -11.10
C TRP A 123 -12.18 15.70 -9.85
N ASP A 124 -11.18 16.01 -9.03
CA ASP A 124 -11.33 16.78 -7.80
C ASP A 124 -11.54 18.28 -8.09
N ASN A 125 -12.68 18.80 -7.65
CA ASN A 125 -13.10 20.20 -7.84
C ASN A 125 -12.86 21.07 -6.59
N ARG A 126 -12.06 20.61 -5.62
CA ARG A 126 -11.91 21.31 -4.33
C ARG A 126 -10.97 22.52 -4.38
N GLU A 127 -9.93 22.48 -5.20
CA GLU A 127 -8.92 23.54 -5.29
C GLU A 127 -8.74 24.04 -6.74
N PHE A 128 -8.33 25.30 -6.90
CA PHE A 128 -8.02 25.92 -8.21
C PHE A 128 -9.17 25.92 -9.25
N ILE A 129 -10.43 25.96 -8.81
CA ILE A 129 -11.64 25.93 -9.66
C ILE A 129 -11.55 26.87 -10.88
N LYS A 130 -11.15 28.13 -10.68
CA LYS A 130 -11.03 29.11 -11.78
C LYS A 130 -10.02 28.70 -12.86
N MET A 131 -8.95 28.02 -12.47
CA MET A 131 -7.92 27.54 -13.39
C MET A 131 -8.40 26.30 -14.14
N GLN A 132 -9.14 25.41 -13.45
CA GLN A 132 -9.78 24.24 -14.06
C GLN A 132 -10.84 24.64 -15.09
N GLU A 133 -11.71 25.60 -14.77
CA GLU A 133 -12.71 26.12 -15.70
C GLU A 133 -12.05 26.68 -16.98
N LYS A 134 -10.99 27.48 -16.81
CA LYS A 134 -10.21 28.02 -17.93
C LYS A 134 -9.54 26.91 -18.74
N LEU A 135 -9.01 25.87 -18.09
CA LEU A 135 -8.41 24.71 -18.76
C LEU A 135 -9.45 23.96 -19.61
N LEU A 136 -10.65 23.73 -19.07
CA LEU A 136 -11.74 23.07 -19.79
C LEU A 136 -12.20 23.89 -21.02
N GLU A 137 -12.25 25.20 -20.88
CA GLU A 137 -12.54 26.14 -21.97
C GLU A 137 -11.49 26.07 -23.08
N GLU A 138 -10.20 26.19 -22.72
CA GLU A 138 -9.07 26.10 -23.67
C GLU A 138 -9.00 24.75 -24.38
N LEU A 139 -9.31 23.65 -23.68
CA LEU A 139 -9.35 22.30 -24.25
C LEU A 139 -10.64 21.99 -25.04
N GLN A 140 -11.61 22.91 -25.04
CA GLN A 140 -12.93 22.79 -25.67
C GLN A 140 -13.75 21.58 -25.15
N ILE A 141 -13.54 21.20 -23.90
CA ILE A 141 -14.28 20.10 -23.26
C ILE A 141 -15.63 20.67 -22.81
N LYS A 142 -16.72 20.17 -23.39
CA LYS A 142 -18.08 20.51 -22.94
C LYS A 142 -18.35 19.81 -21.60
N HIS A 143 -17.93 20.44 -20.51
CA HIS A 143 -18.28 20.01 -19.17
C HIS A 143 -19.44 20.85 -18.65
N ASN A 144 -20.58 20.21 -18.34
CA ASN A 144 -21.70 20.88 -17.70
C ASN A 144 -21.60 20.64 -16.18
N PRO A 145 -21.14 21.61 -15.37
CA PRO A 145 -20.92 21.41 -13.93
C PRO A 145 -22.20 21.07 -13.17
N ILE A 146 -23.37 21.34 -13.77
CA ILE A 146 -24.69 21.17 -13.17
C ILE A 146 -25.04 19.67 -12.98
N ASP A 147 -24.70 18.81 -13.94
CA ASP A 147 -24.98 17.37 -13.82
C ASP A 147 -24.09 16.71 -12.75
N ASN A 148 -22.82 17.11 -12.68
CA ASN A 148 -21.90 16.60 -11.67
C ASN A 148 -22.18 17.14 -10.27
N LYS A 149 -22.68 18.38 -10.10
CA LYS A 149 -23.06 18.88 -8.77
C LYS A 149 -24.18 18.03 -8.15
N VAL A 150 -25.18 17.66 -8.95
CA VAL A 150 -26.28 16.79 -8.50
C VAL A 150 -25.79 15.37 -8.20
N ILE A 151 -24.88 14.83 -9.01
CA ILE A 151 -24.27 13.51 -8.77
C ILE A 151 -23.37 13.54 -7.53
N LEU A 152 -22.56 14.57 -7.34
CA LEU A 152 -21.65 14.75 -6.20
C LEU A 152 -22.43 15.00 -4.90
N GLU A 153 -23.51 15.78 -4.94
CA GLU A 153 -24.43 15.94 -3.80
C GLU A 153 -25.05 14.59 -3.43
N LYS A 154 -25.53 13.81 -4.42
CA LYS A 154 -26.06 12.46 -4.19
C LYS A 154 -25.00 11.49 -3.64
N LEU A 155 -23.77 11.51 -4.15
CA LEU A 155 -22.65 10.69 -3.66
C LEU A 155 -22.27 11.06 -2.23
N SER A 156 -22.17 12.35 -1.92
CA SER A 156 -21.90 12.82 -0.55
C SER A 156 -23.03 12.45 0.44
N ALA A 157 -24.28 12.38 -0.04
CA ALA A 157 -25.41 11.92 0.75
C ALA A 157 -25.39 10.40 0.97
N LEU A 158 -25.01 9.63 -0.05
CA LEU A 158 -24.79 8.18 0.04
C LEU A 158 -23.68 7.81 1.02
N GLU A 159 -22.55 8.53 0.99
CA GLU A 159 -21.44 8.29 1.93
C GLU A 159 -21.84 8.60 3.39
N LYS A 160 -22.69 9.62 3.60
CA LYS A 160 -23.26 9.92 4.92
C LYS A 160 -24.21 8.82 5.39
N LEU A 161 -25.05 8.28 4.49
CA LEU A 161 -25.96 7.17 4.79
C LEU A 161 -25.20 5.89 5.20
N GLU A 162 -24.13 5.54 4.49
CA GLU A 162 -23.30 4.38 4.84
C GLU A 162 -22.62 4.52 6.21
N LYS A 163 -22.16 5.73 6.55
CA LYS A 163 -21.61 6.03 7.89
C LYS A 163 -22.69 5.92 8.98
N LEU A 164 -23.91 6.33 8.70
CA LEU A 164 -25.07 6.17 9.61
C LEU A 164 -25.39 4.69 9.84
N GLU A 165 -25.44 3.88 8.79
CA GLU A 165 -25.71 2.44 8.88
C GLU A 165 -24.63 1.71 9.72
N LYS A 166 -23.36 2.05 9.53
CA LYS A 166 -22.25 1.54 10.36
C LYS A 166 -22.34 1.97 11.83
N ILE A 167 -22.95 3.12 12.12
CA ILE A 167 -23.18 3.59 13.49
C ILE A 167 -24.35 2.82 14.11
N ASP A 168 -25.44 2.60 13.38
CA ASP A 168 -26.60 1.84 13.84
C ASP A 168 -26.22 0.38 14.15
N GLU A 169 -25.40 -0.27 13.31
CA GLU A 169 -24.89 -1.62 13.60
C GLU A 169 -24.04 -1.67 14.89
N LYS A 170 -23.28 -0.61 15.17
CA LYS A 170 -22.48 -0.52 16.40
C LYS A 170 -23.37 -0.30 17.63
N LEU A 171 -24.43 0.50 17.50
CA LEU A 171 -25.42 0.71 18.55
C LEU A 171 -26.14 -0.60 18.90
N GLU A 172 -26.54 -1.39 17.90
CA GLU A 172 -27.21 -2.67 18.15
C GLU A 172 -26.30 -3.69 18.86
N LYS A 173 -24.99 -3.65 18.60
CA LYS A 173 -24.00 -4.46 19.34
C LYS A 173 -23.82 -3.97 20.78
N LEU A 174 -23.89 -2.67 21.02
CA LEU A 174 -23.80 -2.08 22.36
C LEU A 174 -25.01 -2.46 23.22
N ASP A 175 -26.21 -2.43 22.65
CA ASP A 175 -27.43 -2.88 23.33
C ASP A 175 -27.38 -4.35 23.75
N LYS A 176 -26.75 -5.21 22.93
CA LYS A 176 -26.54 -6.63 23.26
C LYS A 176 -25.55 -6.79 24.42
N LEU A 177 -24.51 -5.98 24.47
CA LEU A 177 -23.54 -5.95 25.58
C LEU A 177 -24.18 -5.47 26.88
N GLU A 178 -25.01 -4.43 26.83
CA GLU A 178 -25.71 -3.91 28.01
C GLU A 178 -26.67 -4.95 28.61
N LYS A 179 -27.38 -5.71 27.77
CA LYS A 179 -28.24 -6.82 28.22
C LYS A 179 -27.43 -7.93 28.88
N LEU A 180 -26.25 -8.23 28.34
CA LEU A 180 -25.36 -9.23 28.91
C LEU A 180 -24.80 -8.79 30.27
N GLU A 181 -24.40 -7.53 30.40
CA GLU A 181 -23.93 -6.93 31.64
C GLU A 181 -25.00 -6.99 32.74
N LYS A 182 -26.25 -6.62 32.43
CA LYS A 182 -27.39 -6.77 33.35
C LYS A 182 -27.58 -8.22 33.82
N SER A 183 -27.47 -9.18 32.90
CA SER A 183 -27.55 -10.61 33.24
C SER A 183 -26.41 -11.05 34.18
N TYR A 184 -25.19 -10.57 33.96
CA TYR A 184 -24.06 -10.85 34.86
C TYR A 184 -24.26 -10.25 36.25
N CYS A 185 -24.75 -9.02 36.36
CA CYS A 185 -25.06 -8.40 37.65
C CYS A 185 -26.10 -9.20 38.44
N GLU A 186 -27.19 -9.64 37.79
CA GLU A 186 -28.21 -10.46 38.44
C GLU A 186 -27.66 -11.80 38.93
N ASN A 187 -26.77 -12.43 38.15
CA ASN A 187 -26.15 -13.70 38.54
C ASN A 187 -25.16 -13.52 39.69
N LEU A 188 -24.44 -12.39 39.73
CA LEU A 188 -23.52 -12.07 40.81
C LEU A 188 -24.25 -11.86 42.14
N ASP A 189 -25.41 -11.21 42.11
CA ASP A 189 -26.25 -11.01 43.30
C ASP A 189 -26.86 -12.33 43.80
N LYS A 190 -27.21 -13.26 42.90
CA LYS A 190 -27.61 -14.62 43.29
C LYS A 190 -26.46 -15.39 43.95
N LEU A 191 -25.24 -15.24 43.45
CA LEU A 191 -24.06 -15.92 44.02
C LEU A 191 -23.76 -15.42 45.44
N LYS A 192 -23.82 -14.10 45.68
CA LYS A 192 -23.62 -13.52 47.02
C LYS A 192 -24.62 -14.07 48.04
N LYS A 193 -25.89 -14.23 47.65
CA LYS A 193 -26.93 -14.83 48.51
C LYS A 193 -26.64 -16.29 48.84
N LEU A 194 -26.06 -17.05 47.90
CA LEU A 194 -25.70 -18.44 48.11
C LEU A 194 -24.53 -18.58 49.11
N ASP A 195 -23.54 -17.69 49.00
CA ASP A 195 -22.37 -17.64 49.89
C ASP A 195 -22.77 -17.28 51.34
N GLU A 196 -23.78 -16.41 51.49
CA GLU A 196 -24.42 -16.10 52.78
C GLU A 196 -25.10 -17.33 53.40
N ILE A 197 -25.83 -18.11 52.60
CA ILE A 197 -26.48 -19.36 53.05
C ILE A 197 -25.43 -20.40 53.45
N GLU A 198 -24.32 -20.53 52.71
CA GLU A 198 -23.25 -21.48 53.03
C GLU A 198 -22.58 -21.14 54.37
N LYS A 199 -22.36 -19.85 54.67
CA LYS A 199 -21.87 -19.41 55.99
C LYS A 199 -22.81 -19.81 57.12
N LEU A 200 -24.11 -19.59 56.95
CA LEU A 200 -25.12 -19.97 57.95
C LEU A 200 -25.16 -21.50 58.17
N LEU A 201 -25.01 -22.29 57.11
CA LEU A 201 -24.94 -23.75 57.20
C LEU A 201 -23.72 -24.25 57.99
N LYS A 202 -22.54 -23.64 57.77
CA LYS A 202 -21.32 -23.96 58.54
C LYS A 202 -21.48 -23.62 60.02
N GLU A 203 -22.14 -22.52 60.36
CA GLU A 203 -22.42 -22.17 61.76
C GLU A 203 -23.41 -23.13 62.44
N ILE A 204 -24.38 -23.68 61.70
CA ILE A 204 -25.31 -24.69 62.22
C ILE A 204 -24.60 -26.04 62.46
N GLN A 205 -23.68 -26.45 61.60
CA GLN A 205 -22.94 -27.72 61.73
C GLN A 205 -21.85 -27.71 62.83
N ALA A 206 -21.45 -26.53 63.30
CA ALA A 206 -20.45 -26.37 64.37
C ALA A 206 -21.06 -26.33 65.80
N LYS A 207 -22.39 -26.52 65.92
CA LYS A 207 -23.14 -26.66 67.18
C LYS A 207 -23.57 -28.11 67.38
#